data_AF-A0A1X1MGL7-F1
#
_entry.id   AF-A0A1X1MGL7-F1
#
_cell.length_a   1.000
_cell.length_b   1.000
_cell.length_c   1.000
_cell.angle_alpha   90.00
_cell.angle_beta   90.00
_cell.angle_gamma   90.00
#
_symmetry.space_group_name_H-M   'P 1'
#
loop_
_entity.id
_entity.type
_entity.pdbx_description
1 polymer ?
#
loop_
_entity_poly.entity_id
_entity_poly.type
_entity_poly.pdbx_seq_one_letter_code
_entity_poly.pdbx_strand_id
1 'polypeptide(L)' 'MAAGLESLVSEALSEPDVLSVELLDDARSRVLFAEKPRATLTPEWHATRDTVVSSDLPPC' A
#
# COMPACT_ATOMS: atom_id res chain seq x y z
N MET A 1 22.43 -3.42 -0.29
CA MET A 1 21.51 -2.63 -1.15
C MET A 1 20.05 -2.75 -0.71
N ALA A 2 19.55 -3.92 -0.28
CA ALA A 2 18.15 -4.06 0.18
C ALA A 2 17.77 -3.21 1.42
N ALA A 3 18.67 -3.08 2.40
CA ALA A 3 18.38 -2.36 3.65
C ALA A 3 18.02 -0.86 3.47
N GLY A 4 18.46 -0.22 2.37
CA GLY A 4 18.15 1.19 2.12
C GLY A 4 16.69 1.41 1.69
N LEU A 5 16.13 0.49 0.91
CA LEU A 5 14.75 0.57 0.45
C LEU A 5 13.78 0.29 1.59
N GLU A 6 14.10 -0.67 2.46
CA GLU A 6 13.31 -0.98 3.65
C GLU A 6 13.28 0.17 4.66
N SER A 7 14.40 0.90 4.82
CA SER A 7 14.46 2.12 5.63
C SER A 7 13.53 3.20 5.08
N LEU A 8 13.64 3.49 3.78
CA LEU A 8 12.80 4.51 3.12
C LEU A 8 11.31 4.20 3.26
N VAL A 9 10.94 2.93 3.10
CA VAL A 9 9.56 2.46 3.25
C VAL A 9 9.10 2.59 4.70
N SER A 10 9.95 2.25 5.67
CA SER A 10 9.63 2.41 7.09
C SER A 10 9.47 3.88 7.50
N GLU A 11 10.30 4.77 6.97
CA GLU A 11 10.21 6.21 7.21
C GLU A 11 8.92 6.77 6.62
N ALA A 12 8.61 6.45 5.36
CA ALA A 12 7.36 6.84 4.72
C ALA A 12 6.12 6.26 5.43
N LEU A 13 6.18 5.01 5.90
CA LEU A 13 5.14 4.42 6.75
C LEU A 13 5.12 5.02 8.16
N SER A 14 6.14 5.73 8.63
CA SER A 14 6.09 6.38 9.95
C SER A 14 5.31 7.69 9.92
N GLU A 15 5.08 8.26 8.72
CA GLU A 15 4.30 9.48 8.56
C GLU A 15 2.83 9.28 8.98
N PRO A 16 2.21 10.31 9.60
CA PRO A 16 0.79 10.30 9.91
C PRO A 16 -0.03 10.20 8.61
N ASP A 17 -1.20 9.56 8.69
CA ASP A 17 -2.15 9.36 7.57
C ASP A 17 -1.64 8.55 6.37
N VAL A 18 -0.37 8.12 6.35
CA VAL A 18 0.12 7.16 5.36
C VAL A 18 -0.37 5.76 5.70
N LEU A 19 -1.13 5.16 4.79
CA LEU A 19 -1.72 3.81 4.95
C LEU A 19 -0.91 2.71 4.25
N SER A 20 -0.24 3.07 3.16
CA SER A 20 0.59 2.17 2.38
C SER A 20 1.62 2.93 1.57
N VAL A 21 2.73 2.28 1.27
CA VAL A 21 3.83 2.78 0.45
C VAL A 21 4.06 1.80 -0.69
N GLU A 22 4.20 2.34 -1.90
CA GLU A 22 4.56 1.60 -3.10
C GLU A 22 5.80 2.23 -3.72
N LEU A 23 6.81 1.41 -3.99
CA LEU A 23 8.01 1.79 -4.72
C LEU A 23 7.94 1.23 -6.13
N LEU A 24 8.15 2.11 -7.10
CA LEU A 24 8.17 1.79 -8.52
C LEU A 24 9.56 2.07 -9.09
N ASP A 25 9.94 1.32 -10.13
CA ASP A 25 11.10 1.67 -10.95
C ASP A 25 10.74 2.72 -12.03
N ASP A 26 11.73 3.11 -12.84
CA ASP A 26 11.54 4.08 -13.92
C ASP A 26 10.57 3.60 -15.02
N ALA A 27 10.37 2.29 -15.15
CA ALA A 27 9.39 1.69 -16.04
C ALA A 27 7.99 1.57 -15.42
N ARG A 28 7.80 2.10 -14.20
CA ARG A 28 6.60 1.95 -13.36
C ARG A 28 6.30 0.51 -12.96
N SER A 29 7.30 -0.37 -12.98
CA SER A 29 7.19 -1.71 -12.44
C SER A 29 7.25 -1.65 -10.92
N ARG A 30 6.38 -2.41 -10.25
CA ARG A 30 6.32 -2.43 -8.79
C ARG A 30 7.50 -3.18 -8.20
N VAL A 31 8.35 -2.46 -7.48
CA VAL A 31 9.54 -2.99 -6.80
C VAL A 31 9.18 -3.48 -5.40
N LEU A 32 8.37 -2.72 -4.66
CA LEU A 32 7.99 -3.04 -3.28
C LEU A 32 6.64 -2.45 -2.93
N PHE A 33 5.85 -3.19 -2.13
CA PHE A 33 4.62 -2.70 -1.53
C PHE A 33 4.60 -3.04 -0.04
N ALA A 34 4.30 -2.06 0.80
CA ALA A 34 4.13 -2.25 2.23
C ALA A 34 2.91 -1.45 2.73
N GLU A 35 2.14 -2.03 3.64
CA GLU A 35 0.96 -1.40 4.22
C GLU A 35 1.05 -1.36 5.75
N LYS A 36 0.48 -0.32 6.36
CA LYS A 36 0.38 -0.27 7.81
C LYS A 36 -0.54 -1.38 8.31
N PRO A 37 -0.13 -2.13 9.34
CA PRO A 37 -1.00 -3.13 9.94
C PRO A 37 -2.24 -2.43 10.50
N ARG A 38 -3.42 -2.97 10.15
CA ARG A 38 -4.75 -2.45 10.54
C ARG A 38 -4.92 -2.21 12.04
N ALA A 39 -4.14 -2.91 12.88
CA ALA A 39 -4.13 -2.72 14.33
C ALA A 39 -3.60 -1.34 14.78
N THR A 40 -2.87 -0.63 13.91
CA THR A 40 -2.35 0.73 14.17
C THR A 40 -3.21 1.84 13.55
N LEU A 41 -4.24 1.47 12.78
CA LEU A 41 -5.23 2.42 12.28
C LEU A 41 -6.27 2.61 13.38
N THR A 42 -6.40 3.84 13.88
CA THR A 42 -7.52 4.23 14.73
C THR A 42 -8.84 3.81 14.06
N PRO A 43 -9.88 3.44 14.82
CA PRO A 43 -11.10 2.80 14.30
C PRO A 43 -11.96 3.68 13.37
N GLU A 44 -11.50 4.87 12.98
CA GLU A 44 -12.20 5.79 12.09
C GLU A 44 -12.12 5.43 10.59
N TRP A 45 -11.25 4.50 10.19
CA TRP A 45 -11.00 4.16 8.77
C TRP A 45 -11.85 3.01 8.19
N HIS A 46 -12.87 2.54 8.90
CA HIS A 46 -13.65 1.35 8.52
C HIS A 46 -14.60 1.49 7.31
N ALA A 47 -14.62 2.61 6.57
CA ALA A 47 -15.71 2.88 5.63
C ALA A 47 -15.40 2.75 4.12
N THR A 48 -14.17 2.47 3.66
CA THR A 48 -13.85 2.72 2.23
C THR A 48 -13.02 1.65 1.52
N ARG A 49 -13.17 0.36 1.84
CA ARG A 49 -12.41 -0.68 1.12
C ARG A 49 -13.16 -1.99 0.81
N ASP A 50 -14.47 -1.95 0.67
CA ASP A 50 -15.25 -3.09 0.15
C ASP A 50 -15.76 -2.90 -1.29
N THR A 51 -15.34 -1.84 -1.99
CA THR A 51 -15.90 -1.49 -3.31
C THR A 51 -14.87 -1.35 -4.45
N VAL A 52 -13.79 -2.14 -4.49
CA VAL A 52 -12.98 -2.26 -5.72
C VAL A 52 -12.43 -3.68 -5.88
N VAL A 53 -13.32 -4.62 -6.22
CA VAL A 53 -13.00 -5.69 -7.17
C VAL A 53 -14.31 -6.05 -7.87
N SER A 54 -14.69 -5.20 -8.82
CA SER A 54 -15.60 -5.58 -9.88
C SER A 54 -14.79 -5.44 -11.16
N SER A 55 -14.10 -6.52 -11.53
CA SER A 55 -13.53 -6.68 -12.87
C SER A 55 -14.17 -7.90 -13.48
N ASP A 56 -15.36 -7.66 -14.04
CA ASP A 56 -15.69 -7.95 -15.44
C ASP A 56 -14.85 -9.07 -16.09
N LEU A 57 -15.36 -10.29 -16.03
CA LEU A 57 -14.99 -11.35 -16.96
C LEU A 57 -16.15 -11.52 -17.94
N PRO A 58 -15.94 -11.38 -19.28
CA PRO A 58 -17.00 -11.64 -20.23
C PRO A 58 -17.34 -13.15 -20.25
N PRO A 59 -18.63 -13.53 -20.34
CA PRO A 59 -19.01 -14.92 -20.53
C PRO A 59 -18.67 -15.40 -21.95
N CYS A 60 -18.06 -16.58 -22.04
CA CYS A 60 -17.92 -17.35 -23.29
C CYS A 60 -19.26 -17.93 -23.74
#